data_AF-X0WSN4-F1
#
_entry.id   AF-X0WSN4-F1
#
_cell.length_a   1.000
_cell.length_b   1.000
_cell.length_c   1.000
_cell.angle_alpha   90.00
_cell.angle_beta   90.00
_cell.angle_gamma   90.00
#
_symmetry.space_group_name_H-M   'P 1'
#
loop_
_entity.id
_entity.type
_entity.pdbx_description
1 polymer ?
#
loop_
_entity_poly.entity_id
_entity_poly.type
_entity_poly.pdbx_seq_one_letter_code
_entity_poly.pdbx_strand_id
1 'polypeptide(L)'
;EYESRQDRYDTQLKELGILDPEGKSTKEKLKALREYREGHYEKLKDAAYKRRGWTSDGIPTLEKIKELEIDFPDVVELVSRYQ
;
A
#
# COMPACT_ATOMS: atom_id res chain seq x y z
N GLU A 1 -20.70 7.74 -5.61
CA GLU A 1 -19.59 8.68 -5.32
C GLU A 1 -18.83 9.13 -6.58
N TYR A 2 -18.47 8.22 -7.50
CA TYR A 2 -17.80 8.63 -8.75
C TYR A 2 -18.65 9.60 -9.58
N GLU A 3 -19.90 9.22 -9.85
CA GLU A 3 -20.84 10.00 -10.68
C GLU A 3 -21.16 11.38 -10.10
N SER A 4 -21.14 11.53 -8.77
CA SER A 4 -21.36 12.84 -8.12
C SER A 4 -20.18 13.80 -8.28
N ARG A 5 -19.02 13.32 -8.76
CA ARG A 5 -17.79 14.12 -8.96
C ARG A 5 -17.06 13.67 -10.23
N GLN A 6 -17.82 13.39 -11.29
CA GLN A 6 -17.30 12.77 -12.51
C GLN A 6 -16.17 13.59 -13.14
N ASP A 7 -16.35 14.90 -13.34
CA ASP A 7 -15.34 15.77 -13.98
C ASP A 7 -13.99 15.73 -13.24
N ARG A 8 -14.02 15.74 -11.91
CA ARG A 8 -12.82 15.65 -11.08
C ARG A 8 -12.10 14.32 -11.29
N TYR A 9 -12.83 13.20 -11.28
CA TYR A 9 -12.22 11.88 -11.41
C TYR A 9 -11.76 11.57 -12.84
N ASP A 10 -12.51 12.03 -13.85
CA ASP A 10 -12.12 11.92 -15.26
C ASP A 10 -10.86 12.77 -15.54
N THR A 11 -10.76 13.97 -14.98
CA THR A 11 -9.54 14.81 -15.03
C THR A 11 -8.37 14.10 -14.36
N GLN A 12 -8.58 13.56 -13.16
CA GLN A 12 -7.56 12.81 -12.42
C GLN A 12 -7.03 11.61 -13.22
N LEU A 13 -7.91 10.85 -13.89
CA LEU A 13 -7.52 9.70 -14.72
C LEU A 13 -6.60 10.12 -15.88
N LYS A 14 -6.89 11.25 -16.53
CA LYS A 14 -6.08 11.79 -17.63
C LYS A 14 -4.76 12.36 -17.15
N GLU A 15 -4.77 13.22 -16.13
CA GLU A 15 -3.56 13.90 -15.61
C GLU A 15 -2.53 12.93 -15.05
N LEU A 16 -3.00 11.86 -14.39
CA LEU A 16 -2.13 10.82 -13.85
C LEU A 16 -1.74 9.76 -14.90
N GLY A 17 -2.20 9.89 -16.14
CA GLY A 17 -1.92 8.95 -17.22
C GLY A 17 -2.43 7.53 -16.95
N ILE A 18 -3.47 7.39 -16.12
CA ILE A 18 -4.00 6.08 -15.69
C ILE A 18 -4.81 5.44 -16.81
N LEU A 19 -5.73 6.20 -17.40
CA LEU A 19 -6.72 5.74 -18.39
C LEU A 19 -7.41 6.94 -19.04
N ASP A 20 -7.78 6.85 -20.32
CA ASP A 20 -8.74 7.79 -20.92
C ASP A 20 -10.18 7.41 -20.51
N PRO A 21 -10.91 8.28 -19.79
CA PRO A 21 -12.29 8.02 -19.37
C PRO A 21 -13.32 8.01 -20.50
N GLU A 22 -13.00 8.50 -21.71
CA GLU A 22 -13.96 8.55 -22.80
C GLU A 22 -14.40 7.14 -23.25
N GLY A 23 -15.71 6.93 -23.38
CA GLY A 23 -16.29 5.62 -23.75
C GLY A 23 -16.15 4.52 -22.70
N LYS A 24 -15.67 4.82 -21.49
CA LYS A 24 -15.49 3.85 -20.40
C LYS A 24 -16.63 3.87 -19.40
N SER A 25 -16.98 2.70 -18.89
CA SER A 25 -17.96 2.58 -17.81
C SER A 25 -17.41 3.12 -16.49
N THR A 26 -18.29 3.59 -15.60
CA THR A 26 -17.93 4.00 -14.24
C THR A 26 -17.16 2.90 -13.50
N LYS A 27 -17.48 1.63 -13.74
CA LYS A 27 -16.83 0.47 -13.11
C LYS A 27 -15.37 0.32 -13.55
N GLU A 28 -15.08 0.49 -14.84
CA GLU A 28 -13.70 0.45 -15.35
C GLU A 28 -12.87 1.61 -14.81
N LYS A 29 -13.43 2.82 -14.81
CA LYS A 29 -12.80 4.03 -14.27
C LYS A 29 -12.45 3.86 -12.78
N LEU A 30 -13.40 3.34 -12.00
CA LEU A 30 -13.20 3.05 -10.58
C LEU A 30 -12.11 2.00 -10.35
N LYS A 31 -12.11 0.92 -11.15
CA LYS A 31 -11.10 -0.12 -11.06
C LYS A 31 -9.70 0.45 -11.32
N ALA A 32 -9.53 1.23 -12.38
CA ALA A 32 -8.25 1.84 -12.73
C ALA A 32 -7.73 2.80 -11.64
N LEU A 33 -8.60 3.64 -11.08
CA LEU A 33 -8.23 4.51 -9.95
C LEU A 33 -7.85 3.69 -8.71
N ARG A 34 -8.54 2.60 -8.44
CA ARG A 34 -8.26 1.74 -7.29
C ARG A 34 -6.91 1.07 -7.43
N GLU A 35 -6.63 0.46 -8.58
CA GLU A 35 -5.33 -0.18 -8.87
C GLU A 35 -4.18 0.81 -8.75
N TYR A 36 -4.33 2.02 -9.29
CA TYR A 36 -3.34 3.08 -9.14
C TYR A 36 -3.09 3.42 -7.66
N ARG A 37 -4.15 3.68 -6.88
CA ARG A 37 -4.02 4.05 -5.47
C ARG A 37 -3.43 2.93 -4.62
N GLU A 38 -3.84 1.69 -4.86
CA GLU A 38 -3.29 0.52 -4.17
C GLU A 38 -1.81 0.35 -4.52
N GLY A 39 -1.40 0.52 -5.77
CA GLY A 39 0.01 0.49 -6.16
C GLY A 39 0.86 1.60 -5.50
N HIS A 40 0.30 2.79 -5.31
CA HIS A 40 0.96 3.85 -4.54
C HIS A 40 1.06 3.53 -3.04
N TYR A 41 0.02 2.93 -2.48
CA TYR A 41 0.01 2.49 -1.09
C TYR A 41 1.07 1.41 -0.85
N GLU A 42 1.18 0.43 -1.73
CA GLU A 42 2.21 -0.63 -1.65
C GLU A 42 3.62 -0.04 -1.63
N LYS A 43 3.93 0.90 -2.53
CA LYS A 43 5.23 1.61 -2.54
C LYS A 43 5.50 2.36 -1.23
N LEU A 44 4.49 3.03 -0.69
CA LEU A 44 4.61 3.74 0.59
C LEU A 44 4.86 2.75 1.75
N LYS A 45 4.12 1.65 1.75
CA LYS A 45 4.22 0.57 2.75
C LYS A 45 5.62 -0.04 2.73
N ASP A 46 6.14 -0.38 1.56
CA ASP A 46 7.50 -0.92 1.39
C ASP A 46 8.57 0.04 1.92
N ALA A 47 8.46 1.32 1.58
CA ALA A 47 9.37 2.35 2.06
C ALA A 47 9.28 2.51 3.60
N ALA A 48 8.06 2.48 4.15
CA ALA A 48 7.82 2.60 5.58
C ALA A 48 8.36 1.38 6.35
N TYR A 49 8.12 0.17 5.87
CA TYR A 49 8.60 -1.07 6.47
C TYR A 49 10.12 -1.13 6.45
N LYS A 50 10.74 -0.85 5.30
CA LYS A 50 12.20 -0.79 5.19
C LYS A 50 12.80 0.21 6.19
N ARG A 51 12.25 1.42 6.28
CA ARG A 51 12.73 2.45 7.22
C ARG A 51 12.58 2.01 8.68
N ARG A 52 11.55 1.23 9.00
CA ARG A 52 11.29 0.71 10.35
C ARG A 52 12.04 -0.58 10.65
N GLY A 53 12.85 -1.12 9.74
CA GLY A 53 13.48 -2.43 9.92
C GLY A 53 12.46 -3.56 10.02
N TRP A 54 11.43 -3.51 9.17
CA TRP A 54 10.40 -4.54 9.05
C TRP A 54 10.55 -5.28 7.72
N THR A 55 10.09 -6.53 7.67
CA THR A 55 9.98 -7.34 6.45
C THR A 55 8.87 -6.81 5.54
N SER A 56 8.81 -7.30 4.30
CA SER A 56 7.73 -6.98 3.35
C SER A 56 6.34 -7.38 3.85
N ASP A 57 6.27 -8.37 4.74
CA ASP A 57 5.03 -8.85 5.35
C ASP A 57 4.60 -8.02 6.57
N GLY A 58 5.33 -6.94 6.88
CA GLY A 58 5.00 -6.04 7.98
C GLY A 58 5.39 -6.57 9.35
N ILE A 59 6.42 -7.43 9.42
CA ILE A 59 6.90 -8.03 10.66
C ILE A 59 8.25 -7.38 11.02
N PRO A 60 8.43 -6.83 12.23
CA PRO A 60 9.73 -6.32 12.67
C PRO A 60 10.81 -7.40 12.57
N THR A 61 12.02 -7.06 12.14
CA THR A 61 13.14 -8.01 12.16
C THR A 61 13.57 -8.30 13.60
N LEU A 62 14.24 -9.44 13.81
CA LEU A 62 14.82 -9.76 15.13
C LEU A 62 15.79 -8.67 15.62
N GLU A 63 16.54 -8.05 14.70
CA GLU A 63 17.38 -6.89 14.99
C GLU A 63 16.55 -5.72 15.53
N LYS A 64 15.42 -5.39 14.87
CA LYS A 64 14.55 -4.30 15.31
C LYS A 64 13.89 -4.60 16.66
N ILE A 65 13.48 -5.84 16.92
CA ILE A 65 12.87 -6.24 18.20
C ILE A 65 13.87 -6.09 19.34
N LYS A 66 15.12 -6.49 19.11
CA LYS A 66 16.20 -6.30 20.08
C LYS A 66 16.51 -4.81 20.33
N GLU A 67 16.54 -3.99 19.28
CA GLU A 67 16.72 -2.53 19.40
C GLU A 67 15.60 -1.87 20.21
N LEU A 68 14.38 -2.39 20.11
CA LEU A 68 13.20 -1.91 20.84
C LEU A 68 13.06 -2.50 22.25
N GLU A 69 14.00 -3.36 22.68
CA GLU A 69 13.99 -4.01 24.01
C GLU A 69 12.71 -4.81 24.29
N ILE A 70 12.15 -5.44 23.25
CA ILE A 70 10.96 -6.29 23.31
C ILE A 70 11.26 -7.73 22.89
N ASP A 71 12.52 -8.15 22.98
CA ASP A 71 13.03 -9.48 22.61
C ASP A 71 12.76 -10.53 23.70
N PHE A 72 11.55 -10.53 24.25
CA PHE A 72 11.09 -11.59 25.15
C PHE A 72 11.15 -12.95 24.44
N PRO A 73 11.48 -14.05 25.15
CA PRO A 73 11.69 -15.36 24.51
C PRO A 73 10.51 -15.83 23.64
N ASP A 74 9.28 -15.58 24.08
CA ASP A 74 8.05 -15.90 23.36
C ASP A 74 7.84 -15.03 22.12
N VAL A 75 8.19 -13.74 22.19
CA VAL A 75 8.16 -12.81 21.04
C VAL A 75 9.19 -13.20 20.00
N VAL A 76 10.43 -13.52 20.43
CA VAL A 76 11.49 -14.00 19.54
C VAL A 76 11.09 -15.30 18.87
N GLU A 77 10.56 -16.25 19.64
CA GLU A 77 10.08 -17.53 19.10
C GLU A 77 8.97 -17.31 18.06
N LEU A 78 7.99 -16.44 18.36
CA LEU A 78 6.90 -16.14 17.45
C LEU A 78 7.41 -15.52 16.15
N VAL A 79 8.22 -14.47 16.24
CA VAL A 79 8.69 -13.72 15.08
C VAL A 79 9.60 -14.58 14.22
N SER A 80 10.45 -15.41 14.81
CA SER A 80 11.36 -16.32 14.07
C SER A 80 10.63 -17.29 13.13
N ARG A 81 9.34 -17.58 13.36
CA ARG A 81 8.54 -18.45 12.48
C ARG A 81 8.14 -17.77 11.16
N TYR A 82 8.31 -16.46 11.06
CA TYR A 82 7.87 -15.63 9.94
C TYR A 82 8.99 -14.74 9.36
N GLN A 83 10.25 -15.06 9.67
CA GLN A 83 11.45 -14.39 9.10
C GLN A 83 12.06 -15.23 7.98
#